data_AF-A0A5P1UQR6-F1
#
_entry.id   AF-A0A5P1UQR6-F1
#
_cell.length_a   1.000
_cell.length_b   1.000
_cell.length_c   1.000
_cell.angle_alpha   90.00
_cell.angle_beta   90.00
_cell.angle_gamma   90.00
#
_symmetry.space_group_name_H-M   'P 1'
#
loop_
_entity.id
_entity.type
_entity.pdbx_description
1 polymer ?
#
loop_
_entity_poly.entity_id
_entity_poly.type
_entity_poly.pdbx_seq_one_letter_code
_entity_poly.pdbx_strand_id
1 'polypeptide(L)'
;MRQLINDLSVPVGLANLGNKLYHNAQYLTAVVEVDEKAMARWLPSGMTLVQPARADLFCAYFPENVYTGAYHEAGLFVHIKVGNKTGIFCPWMILDDDRAMIIGRELLGYPKKMGEISWENDGKRIVSNASRRGTTLIEMEAKLGEVIDDAPPILGLPHRNITGGLGLGLPREVRFTPKEHPLEVRRVEMNLRFTGTVNDPLHDMGLGKVIEARLHRVDLSGGLIPPIQIPRLRTPLFLLRQFNPRVL
;
A
#
# COMPACT_ATOMS: atom_id res chain seq x y z
N MET A 1 11.32 -23.74 29.49
CA MET A 1 11.91 -24.37 28.28
C MET A 1 10.83 -24.72 27.24
N ARG A 2 9.77 -25.47 27.58
CA ARG A 2 8.62 -25.74 26.69
C ARG A 2 7.88 -24.47 26.21
N GLN A 3 7.71 -23.49 27.08
CA GLN A 3 7.06 -22.22 26.76
C GLN A 3 7.91 -21.39 25.80
N LEU A 4 9.23 -21.28 26.04
CA LEU A 4 10.17 -20.66 25.12
C LEU A 4 10.18 -21.31 23.72
N ILE A 5 10.04 -22.64 23.64
CA ILE A 5 9.96 -23.37 22.36
C ILE A 5 8.63 -23.09 21.64
N ASN A 6 7.52 -22.95 22.37
CA ASN A 6 6.24 -22.53 21.80
C ASN A 6 6.23 -21.05 21.41
N ASP A 7 6.86 -20.18 22.20
CA ASP A 7 7.01 -18.75 21.92
C ASP A 7 7.96 -18.52 20.73
N LEU A 8 8.86 -19.47 20.44
CA LEU A 8 9.71 -19.50 19.25
C LEU A 8 9.02 -20.14 18.04
N SER A 9 7.99 -20.97 18.20
CA SER A 9 7.28 -21.61 17.08
C SER A 9 6.17 -20.71 16.50
N VAL A 10 5.58 -19.81 17.29
CA VAL A 10 4.59 -18.83 16.82
C VAL A 10 5.17 -17.82 15.82
N PRO A 11 6.38 -17.24 16.02
CA PRO A 11 7.06 -16.43 15.01
C PRO A 11 7.41 -17.21 13.74
N VAL A 12 7.64 -18.53 13.82
CA VAL A 12 7.99 -19.37 12.66
C VAL A 12 6.78 -19.58 11.75
N GLY A 13 5.55 -19.61 12.29
CA GLY A 13 4.32 -19.60 11.47
C GLY A 13 4.08 -18.28 10.73
N LEU A 14 4.50 -17.15 11.33
CA LEU A 14 4.49 -15.82 10.71
C LEU A 14 5.68 -15.59 9.76
N ALA A 15 6.80 -16.24 10.03
CA ALA A 15 8.02 -16.26 9.21
C ALA A 15 8.00 -17.44 8.23
N ASN A 16 6.89 -17.61 7.52
CA ASN A 16 6.77 -18.51 6.37
C ASN A 16 7.61 -17.93 5.19
N LEU A 17 8.92 -17.89 5.39
CA LEU A 17 9.94 -17.42 4.45
C LEU A 17 9.95 -18.36 3.24
N GLY A 18 9.11 -18.07 2.25
CA GLY A 18 9.04 -18.81 0.98
C GLY A 18 7.62 -19.20 0.55
N ASN A 19 6.67 -19.31 1.48
CA ASN A 19 5.29 -19.64 1.15
C ASN A 19 4.50 -18.39 0.71
N LYS A 20 3.55 -18.60 -0.20
CA LYS A 20 2.62 -17.57 -0.66
C LYS A 20 1.71 -17.18 0.52
N LEU A 21 1.68 -15.89 0.82
CA LEU A 21 0.87 -15.28 1.88
C LEU A 21 -0.50 -14.85 1.35
N TYR A 22 -0.54 -14.48 0.07
CA TYR A 22 -1.75 -14.12 -0.66
C TYR A 22 -1.79 -14.91 -1.97
N HIS A 23 -2.98 -15.39 -2.31
CA HIS A 23 -3.23 -16.13 -3.55
C HIS A 23 -4.20 -15.33 -4.43
N ASN A 24 -3.82 -15.16 -5.70
CA ASN A 24 -4.59 -14.44 -6.71
C ASN A 24 -5.07 -13.06 -6.22
N ALA A 25 -4.20 -12.31 -5.53
CA ALA A 25 -4.46 -10.92 -5.18
C ALA A 25 -4.62 -10.11 -6.46
N GLN A 26 -5.67 -9.29 -6.52
CA GLN A 26 -6.05 -8.55 -7.71
C GLN A 26 -5.89 -7.06 -7.43
N TYR A 27 -4.98 -6.38 -8.12
CA TYR A 27 -4.77 -4.95 -8.01
C TYR A 27 -5.26 -4.27 -9.28
N LEU A 28 -6.33 -3.48 -9.17
CA LEU A 28 -6.72 -2.52 -10.19
C LEU A 28 -6.00 -1.20 -9.90
N THR A 29 -5.03 -0.85 -10.74
CA THR A 29 -4.07 0.22 -10.46
C THR A 29 -4.06 1.26 -11.58
N ALA A 30 -4.02 2.54 -11.19
CA ALA A 30 -3.69 3.67 -12.03
C ALA A 30 -2.34 4.24 -11.61
N VAL A 31 -1.38 4.26 -12.53
CA VAL A 31 -0.18 5.07 -12.37
C VAL A 31 -0.54 6.49 -12.75
N VAL A 32 -0.39 7.42 -11.81
CA VAL A 32 -0.74 8.83 -11.98
C VAL A 32 0.46 9.74 -11.87
N GLU A 33 0.40 10.88 -12.55
CA GLU A 33 1.33 11.99 -12.33
C GLU A 33 1.21 12.53 -10.89
N VAL A 34 2.28 13.10 -10.36
CA VAL A 34 2.30 13.70 -9.02
C VAL A 34 2.89 15.10 -9.05
N ASP A 35 2.16 16.08 -8.52
CA ASP A 35 2.69 17.42 -8.22
C ASP A 35 3.64 17.33 -7.02
N GLU A 36 4.90 17.67 -7.26
CA GLU A 36 5.96 17.50 -6.27
C GLU A 36 5.75 18.38 -5.03
N LYS A 37 5.25 19.61 -5.21
CA LYS A 37 5.08 20.57 -4.12
C LYS A 37 3.95 20.13 -3.19
N ALA A 38 2.84 19.69 -3.75
CA ALA A 38 1.71 19.15 -3.03
C ALA A 38 2.08 17.83 -2.32
N MET A 39 2.82 16.94 -2.96
CA MET A 39 3.22 15.66 -2.36
C MET A 39 4.28 15.81 -1.25
N ALA A 40 5.18 16.79 -1.34
CA ALA A 40 6.30 16.95 -0.41
C ALA A 40 5.90 17.07 1.08
N ARG A 41 4.71 17.60 1.39
CA ARG A 41 4.21 17.69 2.78
C ARG A 41 3.79 16.34 3.37
N TRP A 42 3.49 15.36 2.52
CA TRP A 42 3.06 14.00 2.89
C TRP A 42 4.24 13.04 3.01
N LEU A 43 5.38 13.37 2.40
CA LEU A 43 6.59 12.56 2.48
C LEU A 43 7.30 12.72 3.83
N PRO A 44 7.74 11.60 4.45
CA PRO A 44 8.65 11.62 5.57
C PRO A 44 9.97 12.33 5.24
N SER A 45 10.56 13.00 6.23
CA SER A 45 11.86 13.67 6.06
C SER A 45 12.91 12.71 5.46
N GLY A 46 13.66 13.20 4.46
CA GLY A 46 14.71 12.43 3.79
C GLY A 46 14.24 11.45 2.72
N MET A 47 12.94 11.45 2.41
CA MET A 47 12.39 10.85 1.19
C MET A 47 12.14 11.97 0.19
N THR A 48 12.56 11.77 -1.05
CA THR A 48 12.22 12.63 -2.18
C THR A 48 11.49 11.81 -3.24
N LEU A 49 10.84 12.44 -4.21
CA LEU A 49 10.21 11.73 -5.31
C LEU A 49 11.26 11.18 -6.29
N VAL A 50 10.94 10.03 -6.90
CA VAL A 50 11.61 9.60 -8.13
C VAL A 50 11.17 10.52 -9.27
N GLN A 51 12.05 10.73 -10.26
CA GLN A 51 11.73 11.50 -11.45
C GLN A 51 11.58 10.58 -12.67
N PRO A 52 10.52 10.74 -13.49
CA PRO A 52 9.37 11.64 -13.28
C PRO A 52 8.52 11.23 -12.07
N ALA A 53 7.93 12.21 -11.38
CA ALA A 53 7.12 12.00 -10.18
C ALA A 53 5.82 11.24 -10.48
N ARG A 54 5.67 10.07 -9.85
CA ARG A 54 4.56 9.14 -10.09
C ARG A 54 4.09 8.48 -8.80
N ALA A 55 2.85 8.01 -8.82
CA ALA A 55 2.29 7.15 -7.78
C ALA A 55 1.31 6.13 -8.38
N ASP A 56 1.17 5.00 -7.70
CA ASP A 56 0.16 3.98 -8.00
C ASP A 56 -1.02 4.18 -7.06
N LEU A 57 -2.14 4.69 -7.59
CA LEU A 57 -3.43 4.67 -6.89
C LEU A 57 -4.12 3.35 -7.24
N PHE A 58 -4.62 2.63 -6.24
CA PHE A 58 -5.20 1.32 -6.48
C PHE A 58 -6.45 1.05 -5.65
N CYS A 59 -7.30 0.18 -6.19
CA CYS A 59 -8.23 -0.66 -5.45
C CYS A 59 -7.80 -2.12 -5.64
N ALA A 60 -7.91 -2.95 -4.61
CA ALA A 60 -7.46 -4.32 -4.63
C ALA A 60 -8.47 -5.25 -3.96
N TYR A 61 -8.53 -6.48 -4.49
CA TYR A 61 -9.29 -7.59 -3.93
C TYR A 61 -8.37 -8.75 -3.59
N PHE A 62 -8.48 -9.25 -2.36
CA PHE A 62 -7.70 -10.35 -1.82
C PHE A 62 -8.63 -11.54 -1.57
N PRO A 63 -8.84 -12.42 -2.55
CA PRO A 63 -9.78 -13.53 -2.43
C PRO A 63 -9.32 -14.58 -1.41
N GLU A 64 -8.01 -14.81 -1.29
CA GLU A 64 -7.45 -15.85 -0.44
C GLU A 64 -6.11 -15.39 0.16
N ASN A 65 -5.97 -15.58 1.47
CA ASN A 65 -4.76 -15.24 2.22
C ASN A 65 -4.66 -16.06 3.52
N VAL A 66 -3.49 -16.06 4.14
CA VAL A 66 -3.21 -16.87 5.34
C VAL A 66 -3.63 -16.22 6.66
N TYR A 67 -4.13 -14.98 6.63
CA TYR A 67 -4.36 -14.16 7.84
C TYR A 67 -5.84 -14.01 8.20
N THR A 68 -6.71 -13.88 7.19
CA THR A 68 -8.14 -13.60 7.34
C THR A 68 -8.92 -14.12 6.13
N GLY A 69 -10.23 -13.85 6.09
CA GLY A 69 -11.08 -14.12 4.95
C GLY A 69 -10.78 -13.22 3.75
N ALA A 70 -11.65 -13.28 2.74
CA ALA A 70 -11.56 -12.40 1.59
C ALA A 70 -11.85 -10.94 2.00
N TYR A 71 -11.07 -10.00 1.49
CA TYR A 71 -11.17 -8.59 1.85
C TYR A 71 -10.65 -7.68 0.73
N HIS A 72 -10.79 -6.37 0.89
CA HIS A 72 -10.40 -5.37 -0.10
C HIS A 72 -9.51 -4.29 0.51
N GLU A 73 -8.68 -3.66 -0.32
CA GLU A 73 -7.91 -2.48 0.04
C GLU A 73 -8.00 -1.41 -1.03
N ALA A 74 -7.86 -0.16 -0.63
CA ALA A 74 -7.60 0.94 -1.55
C ALA A 74 -6.49 1.80 -0.98
N GLY A 75 -5.55 2.22 -1.81
CA GLY A 75 -4.36 2.89 -1.31
C GLY A 75 -3.58 3.62 -2.38
N LEU A 76 -2.53 4.28 -1.91
CA LEU A 76 -1.59 5.02 -2.74
C LEU A 76 -0.16 4.58 -2.44
N PHE A 77 0.60 4.23 -3.47
CA PHE A 77 2.05 4.02 -3.38
C PHE A 77 2.79 5.11 -4.14
N VAL A 78 3.54 5.94 -3.44
CA VAL A 78 4.31 7.04 -4.02
C VAL A 78 5.72 6.57 -4.31
N HIS A 79 6.22 6.82 -5.53
CA HIS A 79 7.56 6.43 -5.94
C HIS A 79 8.59 7.40 -5.35
N ILE A 80 9.46 6.87 -4.50
CA ILE A 80 10.40 7.67 -3.70
C ILE A 80 11.84 7.21 -3.87
N LYS A 81 12.74 8.13 -3.54
CA LYS A 81 14.18 7.94 -3.44
C LYS A 81 14.65 8.29 -2.04
N VAL A 82 15.52 7.44 -1.48
CA VAL A 82 16.22 7.66 -0.21
C VAL A 82 17.72 7.45 -0.44
N GLY A 83 18.49 8.53 -0.43
CA GLY A 83 19.88 8.49 -0.88
C GLY A 83 19.94 8.06 -2.36
N ASN A 84 20.66 6.98 -2.67
CA ASN A 84 20.77 6.45 -4.04
C ASN A 84 19.81 5.29 -4.35
N LYS A 85 18.90 4.94 -3.43
CA LYS A 85 17.98 3.81 -3.59
C LYS A 85 16.56 4.29 -3.86
N THR A 86 15.89 3.66 -4.81
CA THR A 86 14.46 3.88 -5.10
C THR A 86 13.59 2.88 -4.33
N GLY A 87 12.30 3.19 -4.24
CA GLY A 87 11.31 2.38 -3.57
C GLY A 87 9.95 3.07 -3.56
N ILE A 88 9.05 2.57 -2.71
CA ILE A 88 7.72 3.12 -2.52
C ILE A 88 7.41 3.44 -1.07
N PHE A 89 6.59 4.46 -0.87
CA PHE A 89 6.03 4.85 0.41
C PHE A 89 4.52 4.94 0.30
N CYS A 90 3.82 4.43 1.31
CA CYS A 90 2.36 4.51 1.38
C CYS A 90 1.91 5.62 2.34
N PRO A 91 1.44 6.77 1.85
CA PRO A 91 0.91 7.85 2.70
C PRO A 91 -0.55 7.65 3.11
N TRP A 92 -1.31 6.80 2.39
CA TRP A 92 -2.74 6.64 2.61
C TRP A 92 -3.22 5.26 2.16
N MET A 93 -4.04 4.62 2.98
CA MET A 93 -4.67 3.34 2.70
C MET A 93 -5.95 3.14 3.54
N ILE A 94 -6.99 2.57 2.93
CA ILE A 94 -8.18 2.06 3.62
C ILE A 94 -8.46 0.61 3.24
N LEU A 95 -9.21 -0.08 4.08
CA LEU A 95 -9.61 -1.48 3.90
C LEU A 95 -10.85 -1.83 4.73
N ASP A 96 -11.43 -3.00 4.48
CA ASP A 96 -12.66 -3.49 5.09
C ASP A 96 -12.48 -4.67 6.07
N ASP A 97 -11.23 -5.05 6.40
CA ASP A 97 -10.90 -6.11 7.38
C ASP A 97 -9.96 -5.62 8.50
N ASP A 98 -10.33 -5.91 9.74
CA ASP A 98 -9.64 -5.42 10.94
C ASP A 98 -8.32 -6.17 11.23
N ARG A 99 -8.25 -7.48 10.98
CA ARG A 99 -7.02 -8.27 11.14
C ARG A 99 -5.96 -7.82 10.16
N ALA A 100 -6.33 -7.66 8.89
CA ALA A 100 -5.46 -7.12 7.84
C ALA A 100 -5.01 -5.69 8.17
N MET A 101 -5.86 -4.92 8.86
CA MET A 101 -5.53 -3.57 9.32
C MET A 101 -4.44 -3.63 10.40
N ILE A 102 -4.71 -4.39 11.47
CA ILE A 102 -3.81 -4.51 12.64
C ILE A 102 -2.44 -5.02 12.20
N ILE A 103 -2.39 -6.15 11.48
CA ILE A 103 -1.15 -6.76 11.01
C ILE A 103 -0.38 -5.79 10.10
N GLY A 104 -1.06 -5.14 9.16
CA GLY A 104 -0.42 -4.20 8.23
C GLY A 104 0.15 -2.96 8.92
N ARG A 105 -0.52 -2.43 9.95
CA ARG A 105 -0.04 -1.28 10.73
C ARG A 105 1.15 -1.65 11.62
N GLU A 106 1.04 -2.77 12.34
CA GLU A 106 2.01 -3.15 13.37
C GLU A 106 3.30 -3.74 12.77
N LEU A 107 3.17 -4.58 11.74
CA LEU A 107 4.33 -5.26 11.14
C LEU A 107 4.95 -4.48 9.99
N LEU A 108 4.13 -3.84 9.15
CA LEU A 108 4.55 -3.25 7.87
C LEU A 108 4.49 -1.72 7.85
N GLY A 109 3.94 -1.08 8.89
CA GLY A 109 3.86 0.37 9.01
C GLY A 109 2.93 1.05 7.99
N TYR A 110 2.00 0.31 7.38
CA TYR A 110 1.00 0.92 6.49
C TYR A 110 0.02 1.79 7.30
N PRO A 111 -0.38 2.98 6.82
CA PRO A 111 -1.32 3.86 7.50
C PRO A 111 -2.78 3.41 7.29
N LYS A 112 -3.07 2.13 7.53
CA LYS A 112 -4.36 1.51 7.24
C LYS A 112 -5.47 2.06 8.15
N LYS A 113 -6.64 2.32 7.58
CA LYS A 113 -7.86 2.73 8.28
C LYS A 113 -9.06 1.94 7.77
N MET A 114 -10.04 1.66 8.64
CA MET A 114 -11.29 1.02 8.20
C MET A 114 -12.10 1.94 7.27
N GLY A 115 -12.65 1.34 6.21
CA GLY A 115 -13.58 1.93 5.26
C GLY A 115 -14.44 0.85 4.58
N GLU A 116 -15.21 1.25 3.58
CA GLU A 116 -16.07 0.35 2.82
C GLU A 116 -15.60 0.31 1.35
N ILE A 117 -15.37 -0.89 0.81
CA ILE A 117 -14.86 -1.07 -0.55
C ILE A 117 -15.73 -2.09 -1.29
N SER A 118 -16.14 -1.74 -2.51
CA SER A 118 -16.83 -2.65 -3.42
C SER A 118 -15.90 -3.11 -4.54
N TRP A 119 -16.11 -4.33 -5.01
CA TRP A 119 -15.39 -4.89 -6.15
C TRP A 119 -16.34 -5.75 -6.99
N GLU A 120 -16.66 -5.28 -8.19
CA GLU A 120 -17.47 -6.00 -9.17
C GLU A 120 -16.61 -6.30 -10.39
N ASN A 121 -16.55 -7.57 -10.79
CA ASN A 121 -15.78 -8.03 -11.94
C ASN A 121 -16.63 -9.03 -12.75
N ASP A 122 -16.99 -8.67 -13.98
CA ASP A 122 -17.78 -9.51 -14.89
C ASP A 122 -16.92 -10.27 -15.94
N GLY A 123 -15.59 -10.18 -15.81
CA GLY A 123 -14.61 -10.76 -16.74
C GLY A 123 -14.28 -9.88 -17.94
N LYS A 124 -14.99 -8.75 -18.14
CA LYS A 124 -14.71 -7.74 -19.18
C LYS A 124 -14.52 -6.36 -18.60
N ARG A 125 -15.17 -6.07 -17.48
CA ARG A 125 -15.13 -4.80 -16.76
C ARG A 125 -14.95 -5.05 -15.27
N ILE A 126 -14.21 -4.15 -14.63
CA ILE A 126 -14.11 -4.05 -13.19
C ILE A 126 -14.64 -2.68 -12.74
N VAL A 127 -15.49 -2.68 -11.73
CA VAL A 127 -15.92 -1.47 -11.02
C VAL A 127 -15.56 -1.62 -9.56
N SER A 128 -14.81 -0.65 -9.02
CA SER A 128 -14.47 -0.60 -7.61
C SER A 128 -14.67 0.79 -7.04
N ASN A 129 -15.33 0.85 -5.89
CA ASN A 129 -15.55 2.08 -5.13
C ASN A 129 -14.94 1.90 -3.76
N ALA A 130 -14.18 2.89 -3.30
CA ALA A 130 -13.64 2.91 -1.95
C ALA A 130 -14.17 4.16 -1.24
N SER A 131 -14.84 3.94 -0.12
CA SER A 131 -15.50 4.98 0.67
C SER A 131 -15.11 4.88 2.13
N ARG A 132 -15.26 5.99 2.84
CA ARG A 132 -15.06 6.01 4.29
C ARG A 132 -15.91 7.09 4.91
N ARG A 133 -16.62 6.75 5.99
CA ARG A 133 -17.49 7.68 6.73
C ARG A 133 -18.51 8.37 5.82
N GLY A 134 -19.11 7.58 4.92
CA GLY A 134 -20.15 8.04 4.00
C GLY A 134 -19.67 8.90 2.83
N THR A 135 -18.36 9.05 2.63
CA THR A 135 -17.79 9.75 1.45
C THR A 135 -17.07 8.78 0.55
N THR A 136 -17.45 8.71 -0.73
CA THR A 136 -16.69 8.01 -1.76
C THR A 136 -15.39 8.74 -2.02
N LEU A 137 -14.25 8.05 -1.88
CA LEU A 137 -12.90 8.62 -2.02
C LEU A 137 -12.27 8.24 -3.35
N ILE A 138 -12.54 7.03 -3.84
CA ILE A 138 -12.03 6.51 -5.11
C ILE A 138 -13.18 5.80 -5.82
N GLU A 139 -13.30 6.06 -7.12
CA GLU A 139 -14.13 5.29 -8.05
C GLU A 139 -13.24 4.89 -9.24
N MET A 140 -13.09 3.59 -9.47
CA MET A 140 -12.39 3.03 -10.61
C MET A 140 -13.35 2.20 -11.44
N GLU A 141 -13.53 2.59 -12.69
CA GLU A 141 -14.19 1.76 -13.71
C GLU A 141 -13.18 1.44 -14.79
N ALA A 142 -12.95 0.15 -15.04
CA ALA A 142 -11.91 -0.30 -15.94
C ALA A 142 -12.42 -1.38 -16.89
N LYS A 143 -12.20 -1.18 -18.19
CA LYS A 143 -12.42 -2.20 -19.21
C LYS A 143 -11.14 -3.00 -19.40
N LEU A 144 -11.23 -4.33 -19.30
CA LEU A 144 -10.10 -5.23 -19.41
C LEU A 144 -9.63 -5.31 -20.87
N GLY A 145 -8.34 -5.05 -21.07
CA GLY A 145 -7.67 -5.13 -22.37
C GLY A 145 -6.80 -6.38 -22.49
N GLU A 146 -5.73 -6.20 -23.27
CA GLU A 146 -4.73 -7.22 -23.57
C GLU A 146 -3.94 -7.65 -22.33
N VAL A 147 -3.53 -8.92 -22.33
CA VAL A 147 -2.55 -9.46 -21.38
C VAL A 147 -1.17 -8.95 -21.77
N ILE A 148 -0.35 -8.60 -20.77
CA ILE A 148 1.03 -8.16 -20.94
C ILE A 148 1.96 -9.03 -20.10
N ASP A 149 3.12 -9.36 -20.65
CA ASP A 149 4.07 -10.30 -20.02
C ASP A 149 5.19 -9.61 -19.24
N ASP A 150 5.56 -8.38 -19.61
CA ASP A 150 6.66 -7.60 -19.01
C ASP A 150 6.13 -6.32 -18.33
N ALA A 151 5.31 -6.53 -17.30
CA ALA A 151 4.76 -5.43 -16.51
C ALA A 151 5.66 -5.14 -15.30
N PRO A 152 5.95 -3.86 -14.97
CA PRO A 152 6.67 -3.54 -13.75
C PRO A 152 5.85 -3.93 -12.50
N PRO A 153 6.49 -4.39 -11.42
CA PRO A 153 5.78 -4.81 -10.21
C PRO A 153 5.11 -3.61 -9.51
N ILE A 154 4.08 -3.88 -8.70
CA ILE A 154 3.40 -2.87 -7.88
C ILE A 154 4.02 -2.83 -6.47
N LEU A 155 3.90 -3.93 -5.76
CA LEU A 155 4.43 -4.22 -4.44
C LEU A 155 5.85 -4.77 -4.44
N GLY A 156 6.34 -5.39 -5.51
CA GLY A 156 7.68 -5.99 -5.63
C GLY A 156 8.84 -4.99 -5.55
N LEU A 157 8.60 -3.81 -4.96
CA LEU A 157 9.49 -2.68 -4.79
C LEU A 157 9.90 -2.50 -3.31
N PRO A 158 11.08 -1.92 -3.03
CA PRO A 158 11.48 -1.61 -1.66
C PRO A 158 10.51 -0.65 -0.96
N HIS A 159 9.82 -1.15 0.05
CA HIS A 159 8.95 -0.35 0.90
C HIS A 159 9.75 0.39 1.97
N ARG A 160 9.30 1.60 2.27
CA ARG A 160 9.89 2.52 3.25
C ARG A 160 8.79 3.20 4.05
N ASN A 161 8.02 2.41 4.79
CA ASN A 161 6.92 2.93 5.59
C ASN A 161 7.42 3.43 6.95
N ILE A 162 6.57 4.16 7.66
CA ILE A 162 6.89 4.71 8.97
C ILE A 162 5.88 4.19 9.98
N THR A 163 6.36 3.61 11.07
CA THR A 163 5.56 3.27 12.24
C THR A 163 6.00 4.14 13.42
N GLY A 164 5.05 4.60 14.23
CA GLY A 164 5.30 5.45 15.39
C GLY A 164 4.16 5.28 16.37
N GLY A 165 4.47 4.84 17.58
CA GLY A 165 3.48 4.73 18.67
C GLY A 165 3.22 6.10 19.31
N LEU A 166 2.05 6.24 19.94
CA LEU A 166 1.81 7.34 20.88
C LEU A 166 2.85 7.30 22.02
N GLY A 167 3.48 8.43 22.34
CA GLY A 167 4.37 8.60 23.50
C GLY A 167 5.84 8.88 23.17
N LEU A 168 6.76 8.52 24.08
CA LEU A 168 8.22 8.74 23.98
C LEU A 168 8.93 7.78 23.00
N GLY A 169 8.18 6.90 22.32
CA GLY A 169 8.73 5.96 21.36
C GLY A 169 9.19 6.68 20.09
N LEU A 170 10.46 6.51 19.73
CA LEU A 170 10.98 7.06 18.48
C LEU A 170 10.31 6.37 17.29
N PRO A 171 9.88 7.12 16.26
CA PRO A 171 9.39 6.53 15.04
C PRO A 171 10.44 5.66 14.37
N ARG A 172 9.95 4.60 13.77
CA ARG A 172 10.76 3.61 13.09
C ARG A 172 10.40 3.59 11.62
N GLU A 173 11.42 3.60 10.79
CA GLU A 173 11.27 3.27 9.38
C GLU A 173 11.18 1.75 9.24
N VAL A 174 10.08 1.26 8.69
CA VAL A 174 9.87 -0.15 8.38
C VAL A 174 10.32 -0.40 6.94
N ARG A 175 11.25 -1.34 6.76
CA ARG A 175 11.84 -1.68 5.49
C ARG A 175 11.56 -3.12 5.14
N PHE A 176 10.93 -3.36 3.99
CA PHE A 176 10.70 -4.69 3.44
C PHE A 176 10.55 -4.62 1.93
N THR A 177 10.69 -5.75 1.25
CA THR A 177 10.41 -5.89 -0.19
C THR A 177 9.70 -7.22 -0.36
N PRO A 178 8.38 -7.24 -0.57
CA PRO A 178 7.67 -8.49 -0.84
C PRO A 178 8.09 -9.02 -2.22
N LYS A 179 7.81 -10.30 -2.46
CA LYS A 179 7.97 -10.90 -3.79
C LYS A 179 6.61 -11.04 -4.45
N GLU A 180 6.55 -10.62 -5.70
CA GLU A 180 5.41 -10.83 -6.59
C GLU A 180 5.66 -12.03 -7.49
N HIS A 181 4.62 -12.84 -7.66
CA HIS A 181 4.57 -13.92 -8.64
C HIS A 181 3.35 -13.68 -9.54
N PRO A 182 3.51 -12.90 -10.62
CA PRO A 182 2.40 -12.55 -11.50
C PRO A 182 1.73 -13.81 -12.07
N LEU A 183 0.40 -13.85 -11.99
CA LEU A 183 -0.42 -14.87 -12.63
C LEU A 183 -0.90 -14.38 -14.00
N GLU A 184 -1.35 -13.14 -14.05
CA GLU A 184 -1.81 -12.46 -15.27
C GLU A 184 -1.77 -10.95 -15.02
N VAL A 185 -1.24 -10.19 -15.96
CA VAL A 185 -1.33 -8.73 -15.94
C VAL A 185 -2.03 -8.28 -17.21
N ARG A 186 -3.00 -7.38 -17.08
CA ARG A 186 -3.73 -6.80 -18.22
C ARG A 186 -3.60 -5.29 -18.22
N ARG A 187 -3.43 -4.70 -19.39
CA ARG A 187 -3.72 -3.27 -19.57
C ARG A 187 -5.22 -3.05 -19.47
N VAL A 188 -5.62 -1.91 -18.91
CA VAL A 188 -7.03 -1.55 -18.82
C VAL A 188 -7.24 -0.12 -19.31
N GLU A 189 -8.40 0.10 -19.93
CA GLU A 189 -8.91 1.45 -20.18
C GLU A 189 -9.67 1.87 -18.91
N MET A 190 -9.19 2.92 -18.23
CA MET A 190 -9.70 3.29 -16.90
C MET A 190 -10.33 4.69 -16.88
N ASN A 191 -11.54 4.75 -16.33
CA ASN A 191 -12.15 5.96 -15.80
C ASN A 191 -11.87 6.02 -14.29
N LEU A 192 -11.04 6.98 -13.88
CA LEU A 192 -10.70 7.20 -12.48
C LEU A 192 -11.35 8.50 -11.99
N ARG A 193 -12.06 8.42 -10.86
CA ARG A 193 -12.40 9.58 -10.04
C ARG A 193 -11.83 9.39 -8.64
N PHE A 194 -11.31 10.46 -8.06
CA PHE A 194 -10.94 10.48 -6.67
C PHE A 194 -11.24 11.85 -6.07
N THR A 195 -11.47 11.87 -4.77
CA THR A 195 -11.69 13.09 -3.99
C THR A 195 -11.00 12.92 -2.63
N GLY A 196 -11.31 13.76 -1.65
CA GLY A 196 -10.87 13.51 -0.29
C GLY A 196 -11.65 14.31 0.73
N THR A 197 -11.36 14.05 1.99
CA THR A 197 -11.91 14.76 3.14
C THR A 197 -10.79 15.24 4.05
N VAL A 198 -11.16 15.95 5.12
CA VAL A 198 -10.19 16.32 6.17
C VAL A 198 -9.51 15.09 6.80
N ASN A 199 -10.20 13.95 6.86
CA ASN A 199 -9.69 12.69 7.44
C ASN A 199 -8.99 11.80 6.40
N ASP A 200 -9.24 12.06 5.11
CA ASP A 200 -8.78 11.25 3.98
C ASP A 200 -8.39 12.18 2.83
N PRO A 201 -7.29 12.93 2.95
CA PRO A 201 -6.98 14.10 2.12
C PRO A 201 -6.30 13.72 0.79
N LEU A 202 -6.83 12.74 0.05
CA LEU A 202 -6.26 12.31 -1.24
C LEU A 202 -6.19 13.46 -2.27
N HIS A 203 -7.19 14.34 -2.32
CA HIS A 203 -7.20 15.51 -3.21
C HIS A 203 -6.05 16.50 -2.95
N ASP A 204 -5.53 16.53 -1.73
CA ASP A 204 -4.42 17.40 -1.33
C ASP A 204 -3.04 16.80 -1.69
N MET A 205 -2.99 15.56 -2.19
CA MET A 205 -1.73 14.86 -2.49
C MET A 205 -1.18 15.16 -3.89
N GLY A 206 -1.85 16.03 -4.66
CA GLY A 206 -1.36 16.46 -5.97
C GLY A 206 -1.37 15.38 -7.04
N LEU A 207 -2.31 14.43 -6.96
CA LEU A 207 -2.46 13.39 -7.98
C LEU A 207 -3.01 14.01 -9.27
N GLY A 208 -2.38 13.67 -10.39
CA GLY A 208 -2.68 14.22 -11.71
C GLY A 208 -3.34 13.21 -12.64
N LYS A 209 -2.97 13.28 -13.93
CA LYS A 209 -3.55 12.43 -14.96
C LYS A 209 -3.09 10.98 -14.81
N VAL A 210 -3.94 10.05 -15.26
CA VAL A 210 -3.58 8.64 -15.44
C VAL A 210 -2.60 8.53 -16.60
N ILE A 211 -1.43 7.96 -16.33
CA ILE A 211 -0.37 7.67 -17.31
C ILE A 211 -0.60 6.30 -17.93
N GLU A 212 -0.88 5.31 -17.07
CA GLU A 212 -1.21 3.95 -17.45
C GLU A 212 -2.11 3.33 -16.38
N ALA A 213 -2.88 2.32 -16.77
CA ALA A 213 -3.71 1.56 -15.85
C ALA A 213 -3.63 0.06 -16.14
N ARG A 214 -3.60 -0.74 -15.09
CA ARG A 214 -3.40 -2.19 -15.17
C ARG A 214 -4.24 -2.94 -14.13
N LEU A 215 -4.69 -4.14 -14.50
CA LEU A 215 -5.11 -5.16 -13.56
C LEU A 215 -3.95 -6.13 -13.36
N HIS A 216 -3.47 -6.30 -12.13
CA HIS A 216 -2.49 -7.32 -11.79
C HIS A 216 -3.13 -8.40 -10.95
N ARG A 217 -3.10 -9.63 -11.44
CA ARG A 217 -3.41 -10.82 -10.66
C ARG A 217 -2.09 -11.47 -10.27
N VAL A 218 -1.86 -11.61 -8.98
CA VAL A 218 -0.53 -11.93 -8.46
C VAL A 218 -0.64 -12.76 -7.18
N ASP A 219 0.25 -13.73 -7.01
CA ASP A 219 0.50 -14.33 -5.71
C ASP A 219 1.60 -13.54 -5.00
N LEU A 220 1.47 -13.31 -3.70
CA LEU A 220 2.43 -12.53 -2.92
C LEU A 220 3.09 -13.42 -1.88
N SER A 221 4.40 -13.29 -1.72
CA SER A 221 5.13 -13.94 -0.62
C SER A 221 6.01 -12.94 0.13
N GLY A 222 6.43 -13.34 1.33
CA GLY A 222 7.41 -12.57 2.10
C GLY A 222 8.72 -12.36 1.31
N GLY A 223 9.36 -11.22 1.57
CA GLY A 223 10.70 -10.94 1.07
C GLY A 223 11.76 -11.88 1.67
N LEU A 224 12.94 -11.93 1.02
CA LEU A 224 14.11 -12.64 1.57
C LEU A 224 14.53 -12.09 2.94
N ILE A 225 14.36 -10.78 3.11
CA ILE A 225 14.69 -10.06 4.34
C ILE A 225 13.35 -9.74 5.03
N PRO A 226 13.15 -10.20 6.28
CA PRO A 226 11.94 -9.86 7.03
C PRO A 226 11.86 -8.35 7.27
N PRO A 227 10.68 -7.79 7.56
CA PRO A 227 10.54 -6.37 7.84
C PRO A 227 11.50 -5.89 8.94
N ILE A 228 12.39 -4.97 8.57
CA ILE A 228 13.36 -4.38 9.52
C ILE A 228 12.82 -3.04 9.98
N GLN A 229 12.67 -2.87 11.30
CA GLN A 229 12.30 -1.61 11.91
C GLN A 229 13.54 -0.87 12.42
N ILE A 230 13.85 0.27 11.81
CA ILE A 230 15.05 1.06 12.13
C ILE A 230 14.61 2.35 12.82
N PRO A 231 15.09 2.66 14.05
CA PRO A 231 14.83 3.94 14.69
C PRO A 231 15.25 5.10 13.79
N ARG A 232 14.34 6.05 13.54
CA ARG A 232 14.63 7.30 12.83
C ARG A 232 14.91 8.42 13.82
N LEU A 233 16.19 8.58 14.14
CA LEU A 233 16.71 9.77 14.81
C LEU A 233 17.02 10.81 13.73
N ARG A 234 16.07 11.70 13.41
CA ARG A 234 16.35 12.84 12.51
C ARG A 234 16.15 14.17 13.19
N THR A 235 14.90 14.57 13.49
CA THR A 235 14.62 15.88 14.11
C THR A 235 13.37 15.85 15.00
N PRO A 236 13.28 16.69 16.05
CA PRO A 236 12.08 16.82 16.88
C PRO A 236 10.83 17.25 16.09
N LEU A 237 10.99 18.10 15.07
CA LEU A 237 9.90 18.55 14.19
C LEU A 237 9.32 17.42 13.33
N PHE A 238 10.11 16.41 12.98
CA PHE A 238 9.63 15.21 12.29
C PHE A 238 8.71 14.37 13.18
N LEU A 239 8.98 14.32 14.50
CA LEU A 239 8.12 13.65 15.48
C LEU A 239 6.73 14.30 15.52
N LEU A 240 6.67 15.64 15.49
CA LEU A 240 5.42 16.41 15.54
C LEU A 240 4.52 16.19 14.31
N ARG A 241 5.09 16.01 13.11
CA ARG A 241 4.30 15.74 11.90
C ARG A 241 3.55 14.39 11.94
N GLN A 242 4.02 13.43 12.74
CA GLN A 242 3.35 12.13 12.89
C GLN A 242 2.13 12.19 13.80
N PHE A 243 2.02 13.23 14.63
CA PHE A 243 0.80 13.53 15.38
C PHE A 243 -0.24 14.28 14.55
N ASN A 244 -0.02 14.48 13.24
CA ASN A 244 -1.03 15.08 12.39
C ASN A 244 -2.20 14.08 12.25
N PRO A 245 -3.37 14.36 12.86
CA PRO A 245 -4.50 13.43 12.85
C PRO A 245 -5.05 13.19 11.43
N ARG A 246 -4.65 14.00 10.45
CA ARG A 246 -5.04 13.85 9.04
C ARG A 246 -4.32 12.69 8.33
N VAL A 247 -3.22 12.18 8.90
CA VAL A 247 -2.40 11.09 8.34
C VAL A 247 -2.59 9.77 9.12
N LEU A 248 -3.09 9.84 10.36
CA LEU A 248 -3.29 8.70 11.27
C LEU A 248 -4.56 7.90 11.00
#